data_AF-A0A354X728-F1
#
_entry.id   AF-A0A354X728-F1
#
_cell.length_a   1.000
_cell.length_b   1.000
_cell.length_c   1.000
_cell.angle_alpha   90.00
_cell.angle_beta   90.00
_cell.angle_gamma   90.00
#
_symmetry.space_group_name_H-M   'P 1'
#
loop_
_entity.id
_entity.type
_entity.pdbx_description
1 polymer ?
#
loop_
_entity_poly.entity_id
_entity_poly.type
_entity_poly.pdbx_seq_one_letter_code
_entity_poly.pdbx_strand_id
1 'polypeptide(L)'
;DCREGICGMCSLYINGHPHGPDEDITTCQLHMRKFDDGDTIVVEPWRSAGFPIIKDLMVDRTAFDKIIQAGGYVSVNTGGVPDANAIPIPRDKAEAAMDAAACIGCGACVAACKNGSAMLFVSAKVSQLALLPQGRIEAARRAKSMVAKMDELGFGNCTNTGACEAECPKNISISNIARLNREFLKAKFKD
;
A
#
# COMPACT_ATOMS: atom_id res chain seq x y z
N ASP A 1 -12.73 4.48 12.39
CA ASP A 1 -11.80 5.61 12.60
C ASP A 1 -11.00 5.35 13.88
N CYS A 2 -9.67 5.47 13.84
CA CYS A 2 -8.79 5.18 14.98
C CYS A 2 -8.11 6.43 15.58
N ARG A 3 -7.99 7.54 14.82
CA ARG A 3 -7.36 8.81 15.25
C ARG A 3 -5.92 8.73 15.78
N GLU A 4 -5.20 7.66 15.44
CA GLU A 4 -3.83 7.40 15.89
C GLU A 4 -2.90 7.01 14.72
N GLY A 5 -3.38 7.19 13.48
CA GLY A 5 -2.61 6.93 12.26
C GLY A 5 -2.34 5.45 11.95
N ILE A 6 -3.24 4.56 12.35
CA ILE A 6 -3.10 3.11 12.16
C ILE A 6 -4.15 2.55 11.17
N CYS A 7 -5.39 3.04 11.17
CA CYS A 7 -6.45 2.49 10.30
C CYS A 7 -6.39 3.00 8.84
N GLY A 8 -5.67 4.09 8.59
CA GLY A 8 -5.56 4.70 7.26
C GLY A 8 -6.84 5.35 6.73
N MET A 9 -7.89 5.57 7.54
CA MET A 9 -9.19 6.06 7.05
C MET A 9 -9.25 7.57 6.77
N CYS A 10 -8.43 8.39 7.43
CA CYS A 10 -8.42 9.86 7.31
C CYS A 10 -7.75 10.34 6.01
N SER A 11 -8.38 9.99 4.88
CA SER A 11 -7.88 10.11 3.52
C SER A 11 -8.05 11.52 2.94
N LEU A 12 -7.30 12.51 3.45
CA LEU A 12 -7.41 13.92 3.05
C LEU A 12 -6.16 14.46 2.37
N TYR A 13 -6.35 15.18 1.27
CA TYR A 13 -5.31 15.88 0.52
C TYR A 13 -5.30 17.34 0.99
N ILE A 14 -4.22 17.75 1.66
CA ILE A 14 -4.17 19.03 2.39
C ILE A 14 -3.01 19.85 1.85
N ASN A 15 -3.30 21.06 1.37
CA ASN A 15 -2.31 22.00 0.82
C ASN A 15 -1.35 21.37 -0.21
N GLY A 16 -1.85 20.50 -1.08
CA GLY A 16 -1.01 19.88 -2.12
C GLY A 16 -0.39 18.53 -1.75
N HIS A 17 -0.55 18.06 -0.51
CA HIS A 17 0.07 16.83 -0.02
C HIS A 17 -0.97 15.83 0.53
N PRO A 18 -0.86 14.53 0.21
CA PRO A 18 -1.61 13.51 0.94
C PRO A 18 -1.28 13.55 2.43
N HIS A 19 -2.30 13.58 3.27
CA HIS A 19 -2.18 13.71 4.72
C HIS A 19 -1.67 15.05 5.26
N GLY A 20 -1.25 15.96 4.39
CA GLY A 20 -0.80 17.31 4.73
C GLY A 20 0.72 17.46 4.70
N PRO A 21 1.23 18.64 5.09
CA PRO A 21 2.62 19.03 4.85
C PRO A 21 3.65 18.43 5.83
N ASP A 22 3.21 17.62 6.79
CA ASP A 22 4.11 16.99 7.76
C ASP A 22 4.46 15.57 7.31
N GLU A 23 5.69 15.15 7.57
CA GLU A 23 6.22 13.87 7.10
C GLU A 23 5.83 12.72 8.05
N ASP A 24 5.75 11.49 7.53
CA ASP A 24 5.57 10.26 8.31
C ASP A 24 4.32 10.15 9.19
N ILE A 25 3.30 10.95 8.88
CA ILE A 25 2.05 10.98 9.64
C ILE A 25 0.82 10.88 8.75
N THR A 26 -0.28 10.45 9.37
CA THR A 26 -1.60 10.57 8.74
C THR A 26 -2.27 11.87 9.14
N THR A 27 -3.30 12.28 8.40
CA THR A 27 -4.08 13.50 8.67
C THR A 27 -4.54 13.63 10.13
N CYS A 28 -4.95 12.53 10.77
CA CYS A 28 -5.43 12.59 12.17
C CYS A 28 -4.33 12.90 13.19
N GLN A 29 -3.07 12.83 12.80
CA GLN A 29 -1.91 13.20 13.61
C GLN A 29 -1.36 14.57 13.20
N LEU A 30 -1.90 15.19 12.15
CA LEU A 30 -1.47 16.51 11.70
C LEU A 30 -1.92 17.55 12.72
N HIS A 31 -0.95 18.29 13.25
CA HIS A 31 -1.20 19.32 14.25
C HIS A 31 -1.30 20.70 13.60
N MET A 32 -2.21 21.55 14.10
CA MET A 32 -2.38 22.93 13.63
C MET A 32 -1.11 23.78 13.73
N ARG A 33 -0.18 23.46 14.65
CA ARG A 33 1.13 24.11 14.78
C ARG A 33 2.05 23.95 13.56
N LYS A 34 1.65 23.16 12.56
CA LYS A 34 2.36 23.01 11.28
C LYS A 34 1.95 24.04 10.24
N PHE A 35 0.99 24.91 10.59
CA PHE A 35 0.51 26.01 9.78
C PHE A 35 0.75 27.32 10.52
N ASP A 36 0.91 28.40 9.78
CA ASP A 36 1.10 29.73 10.33
C ASP A 36 -0.26 30.42 10.56
N ASP A 37 -0.31 31.35 11.53
CA ASP A 37 -1.51 32.11 11.81
C ASP A 37 -1.92 32.96 10.59
N GLY A 38 -3.15 32.76 10.11
CA GLY A 38 -3.68 33.42 8.92
C GLY A 38 -3.58 32.59 7.64
N ASP A 39 -2.96 31.40 7.69
CA ASP A 39 -2.93 30.49 6.55
C ASP A 39 -4.32 30.04 6.12
N THR A 40 -4.52 29.94 4.81
CA THR A 40 -5.67 29.25 4.23
C THR A 40 -5.32 27.78 4.03
N ILE A 41 -6.03 26.89 4.75
CA ILE A 41 -5.86 25.44 4.61
C ILE A 41 -6.88 24.91 3.60
N VAL A 42 -6.39 24.39 2.48
CA VAL A 42 -7.20 23.74 1.45
C VAL A 42 -7.23 22.24 1.74
N VAL A 43 -8.43 21.69 1.90
CA VAL A 43 -8.67 20.28 2.19
C VAL A 43 -9.52 19.67 1.08
N GLU A 44 -9.04 18.57 0.50
CA GLU A 44 -9.63 17.93 -0.67
C GLU A 44 -9.70 16.40 -0.48
N PRO A 45 -10.62 15.70 -1.18
CA PRO A 45 -10.61 14.24 -1.20
C PRO A 45 -9.37 13.71 -1.94
N TRP A 46 -9.14 12.39 -1.85
CA TRP A 46 -8.20 11.73 -2.76
C TRP A 46 -8.52 12.00 -4.22
N ARG A 47 -7.47 12.34 -4.98
CA ARG A 47 -7.53 12.63 -6.41
C ARG A 47 -7.05 11.40 -7.19
N SER A 48 -7.92 10.42 -7.39
CA SER A 48 -7.63 9.26 -8.25
C SER A 48 -8.90 8.60 -8.78
N ALA A 49 -8.86 8.13 -10.03
CA ALA A 49 -9.95 7.35 -10.62
C ALA A 49 -10.23 6.05 -9.82
N GLY A 50 -9.19 5.47 -9.20
CA GLY A 50 -9.33 4.28 -8.36
C GLY A 50 -9.99 4.55 -7.00
N PHE A 51 -10.20 5.81 -6.63
CA PHE A 51 -10.86 6.26 -5.41
C PHE A 51 -11.97 7.27 -5.70
N PRO A 52 -13.09 6.85 -6.32
CA PRO A 52 -14.14 7.78 -6.69
C PRO A 52 -14.75 8.44 -5.45
N ILE A 53 -15.06 9.73 -5.58
CA ILE A 53 -15.68 10.52 -4.51
C ILE A 53 -17.11 10.03 -4.29
N ILE A 54 -17.44 9.71 -3.04
CA ILE A 54 -18.79 9.40 -2.60
C ILE A 54 -19.53 10.70 -2.31
N LYS A 55 -18.96 11.52 -1.41
CA LYS A 55 -19.50 12.83 -1.01
C LYS A 55 -18.44 13.63 -0.25
N ASP A 56 -18.34 14.92 -0.54
CA ASP A 56 -17.40 15.85 0.10
C ASP A 56 -15.95 15.30 0.07
N LEU A 57 -15.40 14.95 1.23
CA LEU A 57 -14.05 14.42 1.39
C LEU A 57 -13.99 12.88 1.44
N MET A 58 -15.14 12.20 1.35
CA MET A 58 -15.22 10.73 1.41
C MET A 58 -15.04 10.12 0.03
N VAL A 59 -14.15 9.12 -0.06
CA VAL A 59 -13.87 8.35 -1.27
C VAL A 59 -14.14 6.87 -1.06
N ASP A 60 -14.55 6.16 -2.11
CA ASP A 60 -14.66 4.70 -2.10
C ASP A 60 -13.27 4.08 -2.26
N ARG A 61 -12.92 3.17 -1.35
CA ARG A 61 -11.63 2.47 -1.33
C ARG A 61 -11.75 0.96 -1.50
N THR A 62 -12.95 0.46 -1.81
CA THR A 62 -13.23 -0.98 -1.96
C THR A 62 -12.35 -1.64 -3.02
N ALA A 63 -11.77 -0.86 -3.94
CA ALA A 63 -10.77 -1.33 -4.89
C ALA A 63 -9.55 -1.99 -4.22
N PHE A 64 -9.09 -1.47 -3.06
CA PHE A 64 -8.00 -2.10 -2.31
C PHE A 64 -8.39 -3.46 -1.74
N ASP A 65 -9.61 -3.60 -1.23
CA ASP A 65 -10.11 -4.88 -0.71
C ASP A 65 -10.18 -5.93 -1.83
N LYS A 66 -10.66 -5.53 -3.02
CA LYS A 66 -10.69 -6.39 -4.22
C LYS A 66 -9.29 -6.83 -4.65
N ILE A 67 -8.28 -5.96 -4.55
CA ILE A 67 -6.87 -6.30 -4.82
C ILE A 67 -6.35 -7.32 -3.79
N ILE A 68 -6.65 -7.13 -2.50
CA ILE A 68 -6.27 -8.08 -1.45
C ILE A 68 -6.92 -9.44 -1.69
N GLN A 69 -8.19 -9.48 -2.06
CA GLN A 69 -8.91 -10.72 -2.39
C GLN A 69 -8.31 -11.46 -3.60
N ALA A 70 -7.59 -10.78 -4.49
CA ALA A 70 -6.94 -11.40 -5.65
C ALA A 70 -5.64 -12.16 -5.31
N GLY A 71 -5.06 -11.97 -4.11
CA GLY A 71 -3.84 -12.71 -3.74
C GLY A 71 -3.11 -12.22 -2.49
N GLY A 72 -3.60 -11.20 -1.79
CA GLY A 72 -3.05 -10.67 -0.54
C GLY A 72 -3.20 -11.59 0.68
N TYR A 73 -3.21 -12.90 0.47
CA TYR A 73 -3.34 -13.94 1.49
C TYR A 73 -2.40 -15.12 1.18
N VAL A 74 -2.35 -16.09 2.10
CA VAL A 74 -1.69 -17.38 1.91
C VAL A 74 -2.76 -18.46 1.82
N SER A 75 -2.77 -19.23 0.75
CA SER A 75 -3.77 -20.28 0.53
C SER A 75 -3.31 -21.59 1.19
N VAL A 76 -3.63 -21.77 2.47
CA VAL A 76 -3.37 -23.02 3.21
C VAL A 76 -4.63 -23.49 3.93
N ASN A 77 -4.77 -24.81 4.08
CA ASN A 77 -5.82 -25.39 4.91
C ASN A 77 -5.59 -24.98 6.38
N THR A 78 -6.67 -24.63 7.08
CA THR A 78 -6.63 -24.12 8.46
C THR A 78 -6.37 -25.20 9.54
N GLY A 79 -5.90 -26.39 9.15
CA GLY A 79 -5.62 -27.50 10.07
C GLY A 79 -4.14 -27.89 10.04
N GLY A 80 -3.49 -27.93 11.21
CA GLY A 80 -2.09 -28.35 11.35
C GLY A 80 -1.07 -27.23 11.17
N VAL A 81 -1.35 -26.02 11.65
CA VAL A 81 -0.34 -24.95 11.66
C VAL A 81 0.84 -25.40 12.53
N PRO A 82 2.05 -25.52 11.97
CA PRO A 82 3.22 -25.89 12.76
C PRO A 82 3.52 -24.80 13.80
N ASP A 83 4.20 -25.17 14.89
CA ASP A 83 4.67 -24.20 15.88
C ASP A 83 5.44 -23.06 15.20
N ALA A 84 5.26 -21.83 15.67
CA ALA A 84 5.89 -20.66 15.04
C ALA A 84 7.43 -20.76 15.03
N ASN A 85 8.03 -21.50 15.97
CA ASN A 85 9.47 -21.74 16.04
C ASN A 85 9.93 -22.91 15.16
N ALA A 86 9.01 -23.66 14.54
CA ALA A 86 9.35 -24.83 13.73
C ALA A 86 9.99 -24.47 12.38
N ILE A 87 9.76 -23.25 11.88
CA ILE A 87 10.32 -22.78 10.61
C ILE A 87 11.25 -21.59 10.89
N PRO A 88 12.58 -21.77 10.86
CA PRO A 88 13.51 -20.67 11.05
C PRO A 88 13.38 -19.67 9.90
N ILE A 89 13.27 -18.38 10.24
CA ILE A 89 13.22 -17.29 9.27
C ILE A 89 14.43 -16.39 9.53
N PRO A 90 15.28 -16.12 8.52
CA PRO A 90 16.35 -15.16 8.64
C PRO A 90 15.82 -13.79 9.10
N ARG A 91 16.53 -13.15 10.03
CA ARG A 91 16.12 -11.88 10.63
C ARG A 91 15.83 -10.80 9.58
N ASP A 92 16.69 -10.68 8.57
CA ASP A 92 16.55 -9.71 7.47
C ASP A 92 15.24 -9.92 6.67
N LYS A 93 14.81 -11.18 6.51
CA LYS A 93 13.54 -11.51 5.85
C LYS A 93 12.35 -11.17 6.73
N ALA A 94 12.43 -11.46 8.02
CA ALA A 94 11.37 -11.17 8.97
C ALA A 94 11.17 -9.66 9.12
N GLU A 95 12.24 -8.88 9.31
CA GLU A 95 12.19 -7.42 9.39
C GLU A 95 11.63 -6.81 8.10
N ALA A 96 12.19 -7.15 6.93
CA ALA A 96 11.69 -6.62 5.65
C ALA A 96 10.23 -7.03 5.34
N ALA A 97 9.77 -8.19 5.83
CA ALA A 97 8.38 -8.59 5.70
C ALA A 97 7.47 -7.75 6.60
N MET A 98 7.89 -7.48 7.85
CA MET A 98 7.18 -6.61 8.78
C MET A 98 7.12 -5.16 8.30
N ASP A 99 8.23 -4.63 7.77
CA ASP A 99 8.28 -3.27 7.19
C ASP A 99 7.29 -3.14 6.02
N ALA A 100 7.22 -4.15 5.15
CA ALA A 100 6.21 -4.18 4.10
C ALA A 100 4.78 -4.34 4.65
N ALA A 101 4.60 -5.07 5.75
CA ALA A 101 3.32 -5.29 6.40
C ALA A 101 2.76 -4.03 7.09
N ALA A 102 3.63 -3.09 7.47
CA ALA A 102 3.26 -1.80 8.06
C ALA A 102 2.34 -0.95 7.16
N CYS A 103 2.18 -1.31 5.88
CA CYS A 103 1.26 -0.67 4.97
C CYS A 103 -0.19 -0.75 5.48
N ILE A 104 -0.75 0.38 5.91
CA ILE A 104 -2.12 0.51 6.43
C ILE A 104 -3.19 0.70 5.34
N GLY A 105 -2.80 0.66 4.06
CA GLY A 105 -3.72 0.84 2.94
C GLY A 105 -4.41 2.22 2.91
N CYS A 106 -3.74 3.30 3.32
CA CYS A 106 -4.35 4.64 3.37
C CYS A 106 -4.67 5.26 2.01
N GLY A 107 -3.98 4.82 0.94
CA GLY A 107 -4.16 5.34 -0.41
C GLY A 107 -3.32 6.57 -0.76
N ALA A 108 -2.52 7.13 0.16
CA ALA A 108 -1.65 8.28 -0.10
C ALA A 108 -0.74 8.07 -1.32
N CYS A 109 -0.14 6.87 -1.45
CA CYS A 109 0.68 6.49 -2.59
C CYS A 109 -0.01 6.59 -3.96
N VAL A 110 -1.33 6.37 -3.99
CA VAL A 110 -2.15 6.51 -5.22
C VAL A 110 -2.45 7.98 -5.47
N ALA A 111 -2.85 8.73 -4.43
CA ALA A 111 -3.19 10.15 -4.54
C ALA A 111 -1.99 11.03 -4.93
N ALA A 112 -0.77 10.67 -4.48
CA ALA A 112 0.48 11.34 -4.87
C ALA A 112 0.96 10.99 -6.29
N CYS A 113 0.60 9.80 -6.77
CA CYS A 113 1.12 9.31 -8.05
C CYS A 113 0.42 10.03 -9.21
N LYS A 114 1.19 10.66 -10.11
CA LYS A 114 0.64 11.27 -11.33
C LYS A 114 -0.19 10.31 -12.19
N ASN A 115 0.10 9.01 -12.11
CA ASN A 115 -0.61 7.96 -12.84
C ASN A 115 -1.75 7.35 -12.02
N GLY A 116 -1.97 7.77 -10.77
CA GLY A 116 -2.90 7.11 -9.85
C GLY A 116 -2.56 5.63 -9.64
N SER A 117 -1.28 5.28 -9.56
CA SER A 117 -0.84 3.88 -9.48
C SER A 117 -0.96 3.33 -8.06
N ALA A 118 -1.53 2.13 -7.91
CA ALA A 118 -1.54 1.39 -6.64
C ALA A 118 -0.31 0.48 -6.45
N MET A 119 0.72 0.63 -7.29
CA MET A 119 1.87 -0.28 -7.30
C MET A 119 2.61 -0.36 -5.97
N LEU A 120 2.75 0.74 -5.21
CA LEU A 120 3.40 0.68 -3.91
C LEU A 120 2.59 -0.18 -2.92
N PHE A 121 1.27 0.03 -2.84
CA PHE A 121 0.36 -0.78 -2.04
C PHE A 121 0.40 -2.26 -2.43
N VAL A 122 0.21 -2.57 -3.72
CA VAL A 122 0.26 -3.95 -4.23
C VAL A 122 1.60 -4.59 -3.88
N SER A 123 2.69 -3.88 -4.12
CA SER A 123 4.04 -4.42 -3.91
C SER A 123 4.37 -4.68 -2.45
N ALA A 124 3.88 -3.86 -1.52
CA ALA A 124 4.02 -4.07 -0.08
C ALA A 124 3.28 -5.34 0.35
N LYS A 125 2.04 -5.51 -0.12
CA LYS A 125 1.21 -6.69 0.19
C LYS A 125 1.73 -7.98 -0.45
N VAL A 126 2.38 -7.89 -1.61
CA VAL A 126 3.12 -9.02 -2.18
C VAL A 126 4.38 -9.31 -1.36
N SER A 127 5.15 -8.28 -1.03
CA SER A 127 6.44 -8.44 -0.34
C SER A 127 6.32 -9.00 1.08
N GLN A 128 5.35 -8.53 1.87
CA GLN A 128 5.11 -9.03 3.24
C GLN A 128 4.89 -10.56 3.25
N LEU A 129 4.34 -11.11 2.17
CA LEU A 129 4.04 -12.55 2.05
C LEU A 129 5.14 -13.31 1.31
N ALA A 130 5.71 -12.72 0.25
CA ALA A 130 6.73 -13.37 -0.59
C ALA A 130 8.08 -13.56 0.12
N LEU A 131 8.36 -12.77 1.15
CA LEU A 131 9.55 -12.89 1.98
C LEU A 131 9.46 -14.03 3.00
N LEU A 132 8.25 -14.45 3.35
CA LEU A 132 8.00 -15.47 4.37
C LEU A 132 7.82 -16.86 3.72
N PRO A 133 8.27 -17.95 4.36
CA PRO A 133 8.21 -19.30 3.78
C PRO A 133 6.83 -19.71 3.28
N GLN A 134 5.78 -19.40 4.04
CA GLN A 134 4.41 -19.78 3.75
C GLN A 134 3.88 -19.07 2.50
N GLY A 135 4.16 -17.77 2.35
CA GLY A 135 3.70 -16.98 1.22
C GLY A 135 4.62 -17.02 0.00
N ARG A 136 5.90 -17.37 0.16
CA ARG A 136 6.91 -17.40 -0.90
C ARG A 136 6.56 -18.34 -2.05
N ILE A 137 5.95 -19.48 -1.74
CA ILE A 137 5.56 -20.49 -2.73
C ILE A 137 4.58 -19.92 -3.77
N GLU A 138 3.75 -18.98 -3.34
CA GLU A 138 2.69 -18.37 -4.15
C GLU A 138 3.11 -17.03 -4.78
N ALA A 139 4.35 -16.57 -4.56
CA ALA A 139 4.76 -15.20 -4.87
C ALA A 139 4.55 -14.80 -6.34
N ALA A 140 4.94 -15.66 -7.28
CA ALA A 140 4.78 -15.41 -8.72
C ALA A 140 3.30 -15.32 -9.14
N ARG A 141 2.49 -16.29 -8.70
CA ARG A 141 1.03 -16.31 -8.95
C ARG A 141 0.37 -15.08 -8.33
N ARG A 142 0.69 -14.78 -7.07
CA ARG A 142 0.19 -13.61 -6.34
C ARG A 142 0.50 -12.32 -7.07
N ALA A 143 1.75 -12.13 -7.52
CA ALA A 143 2.15 -10.94 -8.26
C ALA A 143 1.32 -10.76 -9.53
N LYS A 144 1.16 -11.82 -10.33
CA LYS A 144 0.34 -11.79 -11.55
C LYS A 144 -1.12 -11.46 -11.25
N SER A 145 -1.74 -12.14 -10.29
CA SER A 145 -3.15 -11.96 -9.94
C SER A 145 -3.45 -10.57 -9.38
N MET A 146 -2.61 -10.06 -8.46
CA MET A 146 -2.83 -8.75 -7.85
C MET A 146 -2.56 -7.60 -8.81
N VAL A 147 -1.54 -7.71 -9.68
CA VAL A 147 -1.29 -6.71 -10.73
C VAL A 147 -2.43 -6.70 -11.74
N ALA A 148 -2.87 -7.86 -12.22
CA ALA A 148 -4.01 -7.94 -13.14
C ALA A 148 -5.28 -7.34 -12.53
N LYS A 149 -5.53 -7.57 -11.22
CA LYS A 149 -6.68 -6.98 -10.54
C LYS A 149 -6.55 -5.47 -10.36
N MET A 150 -5.34 -4.97 -10.09
CA MET A 150 -5.05 -3.55 -10.04
C MET A 150 -5.37 -2.87 -11.38
N ASP A 151 -4.93 -3.46 -12.49
CA ASP A 151 -5.18 -2.94 -13.84
C ASP A 151 -6.69 -2.96 -14.18
N GLU A 152 -7.39 -4.06 -13.84
CA GLU A 152 -8.85 -4.19 -14.02
C GLU A 152 -9.63 -3.09 -13.29
N LEU A 153 -9.15 -2.65 -12.12
CA LEU A 153 -9.78 -1.63 -11.30
C LEU A 153 -9.42 -0.19 -11.72
N GLY A 154 -8.67 -0.02 -12.82
CA GLY A 154 -8.39 1.29 -13.40
C GLY A 154 -7.27 2.07 -12.73
N PHE A 155 -6.42 1.44 -11.91
CA PHE A 155 -5.21 2.09 -11.42
C PHE A 155 -4.15 2.15 -12.53
N GLY A 156 -3.37 3.24 -12.58
CA GLY A 156 -2.34 3.40 -13.59
C GLY A 156 -1.05 2.61 -13.31
N ASN A 157 -0.20 2.56 -14.32
CA ASN A 157 1.09 1.87 -14.27
C ASN A 157 2.18 2.68 -13.54
N CYS A 158 3.15 1.99 -12.94
CA CYS A 158 4.31 2.64 -12.33
C CYS A 158 5.26 3.19 -13.41
N THR A 159 5.67 4.46 -13.24
CA THR A 159 6.71 5.12 -14.07
C THR A 159 7.92 5.56 -13.24
N ASN A 160 8.07 4.98 -12.04
CA ASN A 160 9.19 5.19 -11.11
C ASN A 160 9.45 6.66 -10.72
N THR A 161 8.38 7.41 -10.44
CA THR A 161 8.48 8.84 -10.05
C THR A 161 8.92 9.07 -8.61
N GLY A 162 8.89 8.05 -7.74
CA GLY A 162 9.28 8.15 -6.32
C GLY A 162 8.25 8.81 -5.40
N ALA A 163 7.31 9.62 -5.92
CA ALA A 163 6.30 10.34 -5.13
C ALA A 163 5.51 9.46 -4.14
N CYS A 164 5.25 8.20 -4.50
CA CYS A 164 4.53 7.28 -3.64
C CYS A 164 5.25 6.91 -2.34
N GLU A 165 6.59 6.85 -2.34
CA GLU A 165 7.40 6.57 -1.14
C GLU A 165 7.59 7.84 -0.33
N ALA A 166 7.83 8.98 -1.00
CA ALA A 166 7.97 10.28 -0.36
C ALA A 166 6.73 10.69 0.47
N GLU A 167 5.52 10.39 -0.03
CA GLU A 167 4.26 10.76 0.64
C GLU A 167 3.69 9.61 1.49
N CYS A 168 4.48 8.55 1.76
CA CYS A 168 3.99 7.40 2.50
C CYS A 168 4.07 7.63 4.01
N PRO A 169 2.95 7.68 4.77
CA PRO A 169 2.97 7.92 6.21
C PRO A 169 3.50 6.73 7.04
N LYS A 170 3.97 5.68 6.36
CA LYS A 170 4.52 4.45 6.95
C LYS A 170 5.86 4.07 6.34
N ASN A 171 6.50 4.98 5.59
CA ASN A 171 7.83 4.76 5.02
C ASN A 171 7.95 3.47 4.21
N ILE A 172 6.89 3.12 3.46
CA ILE A 172 6.92 1.93 2.63
C ILE A 172 7.86 2.14 1.46
N SER A 173 8.95 1.39 1.43
CA SER A 173 9.99 1.60 0.43
C SER A 173 9.60 1.12 -0.97
N ILE A 174 10.04 1.85 -2.01
CA ILE A 174 9.93 1.44 -3.43
C ILE A 174 10.70 0.15 -3.74
N SER A 175 11.62 -0.28 -2.86
CA SER A 175 12.28 -1.59 -3.00
C SER A 175 11.28 -2.75 -3.05
N ASN A 176 10.09 -2.58 -2.47
CA ASN A 176 8.97 -3.52 -2.59
C ASN A 176 8.46 -3.61 -4.03
N ILE A 177 8.37 -2.49 -4.77
CA ILE A 177 8.00 -2.46 -6.19
C ILE A 177 9.03 -3.24 -7.02
N ALA A 178 10.32 -3.04 -6.75
CA ALA A 178 11.37 -3.82 -7.42
C ALA A 178 11.23 -5.33 -7.16
N ARG A 179 10.84 -5.73 -5.93
CA ARG A 179 10.58 -7.14 -5.60
C ARG A 179 9.36 -7.68 -6.33
N LEU A 180 8.26 -6.94 -6.33
CA LEU A 180 7.05 -7.29 -7.08
C LEU A 180 7.35 -7.51 -8.56
N ASN A 181 8.07 -6.58 -9.20
CA ASN A 181 8.42 -6.67 -10.61
C ASN A 181 9.25 -7.92 -10.91
N ARG A 182 10.18 -8.31 -10.02
CA ARG A 182 10.93 -9.58 -10.16
C ARG A 182 10.02 -10.79 -10.08
N GLU A 183 9.07 -10.83 -9.15
CA GLU A 183 8.12 -11.96 -9.05
C GLU A 183 7.16 -12.01 -10.25
N PHE A 184 6.72 -10.86 -10.75
CA PHE A 184 5.91 -10.76 -11.96
C PHE A 184 6.66 -11.24 -13.20
N LEU A 185 7.92 -10.84 -13.39
CA LEU A 185 8.76 -11.31 -14.51
C LEU A 185 9.02 -12.82 -14.43
N LYS A 186 9.33 -13.36 -13.23
CA LYS A 186 9.45 -14.81 -13.04
C LYS A 186 8.17 -15.57 -13.42
N ALA A 187 7.00 -15.00 -13.15
CA ALA A 187 5.72 -15.58 -13.55
C ALA A 187 5.59 -15.58 -15.08
N LYS A 188 5.88 -14.45 -15.73
CA LYS A 188 5.78 -14.29 -17.19
C LYS A 188 6.71 -15.23 -17.97
N PHE A 189 7.91 -15.53 -17.47
CA PHE A 189 8.82 -16.48 -18.13
C PHE A 189 8.42 -17.95 -17.94
N LYS A 190 7.46 -18.25 -17.07
CA LYS A 190 6.93 -19.60 -16.84
C LYS A 190 5.60 -19.86 -17.56
N ASP A 191 4.97 -18.80 -18.08
CA ASP A 191 3.82 -18.89 -18.99
C ASP A 191 4.29 -19.38 -20.37
#